data_AF-A0A2A4QKL4-F1
#
_entry.id   AF-A0A2A4QKL4-F1
#
_cell.length_a   1.000
_cell.length_b   1.000
_cell.length_c   1.000
_cell.angle_alpha   90.00
_cell.angle_beta   90.00
_cell.angle_gamma   90.00
#
_symmetry.space_group_name_H-M   'P 1'
#
loop_
_entity.id
_entity.type
_entity.pdbx_description
1 polymer ?
#
loop_
_entity_poly.entity_id
_entity_poly.type
_entity_poly.pdbx_seq_one_letter_code
_entity_poly.pdbx_strand_id
1 'polypeptide(L)' 'MDVFISRLRKYLGDDDNLKIINVHGEGFRLEVKDS' A
#
# COMPACT_ATOMS: atom_id res chain seq x y z
N MET A 1 1.66 13.89 -1.78
CA MET A 1 2.01 12.48 -1.99
C MET A 1 0.80 11.57 -1.75
N ASP A 2 -0.03 11.85 -0.75
CA ASP A 2 -1.13 10.99 -0.30
C ASP A 2 -2.21 10.71 -1.35
N VAL A 3 -2.45 11.64 -2.30
CA VAL A 3 -3.39 11.43 -3.42
C VAL A 3 -2.93 10.29 -4.32
N PHE A 4 -1.64 10.21 -4.62
CA PHE A 4 -1.07 9.13 -5.46
C PHE A 4 -1.14 7.79 -4.74
N ILE A 5 -0.79 7.76 -3.45
CA ILE A 5 -0.91 6.56 -2.63
C ILE A 5 -2.37 6.12 -2.50
N SER A 6 -3.32 7.05 -2.38
CA SER A 6 -4.75 6.75 -2.32
C SER A 6 -5.27 6.15 -3.63
N ARG A 7 -4.77 6.60 -4.79
CA ARG A 7 -5.08 5.98 -6.08
C ARG A 7 -4.45 4.59 -6.19
N LEU A 8 -3.18 4.45 -5.81
CA LEU A 8 -2.47 3.16 -5.82
C LEU A 8 -3.16 2.12 -4.93
N ARG A 9 -3.59 2.51 -3.72
CA ARG A 9 -4.39 1.65 -2.83
C ARG A 9 -5.70 1.19 -3.45
N LYS A 10 -6.37 2.04 -4.24
CA LYS A 10 -7.59 1.65 -4.96
C LYS A 10 -7.29 0.64 -6.07
N TYR A 11 -6.22 0.84 -6.83
CA TYR A 11 -5.82 -0.10 -7.90
C TYR A 11 -5.38 -1.46 -7.36
N LEU A 12 -4.73 -1.49 -6.19
CA LEU A 12 -4.28 -2.73 -5.55
C LEU A 12 -5.31 -3.32 -4.57
N GLY A 13 -6.44 -2.65 -4.37
CA GLY A 13 -7.44 -3.03 -3.36
C GLY A 13 -8.21 -4.30 -3.69
N ASP A 14 -8.16 -4.77 -4.94
CA ASP A 14 -8.78 -6.03 -5.37
C ASP A 14 -7.93 -7.25 -4.99
N ASP A 15 -6.68 -7.06 -4.56
CA ASP A 15 -5.77 -8.12 -4.14
C ASP A 15 -5.52 -8.06 -2.63
N ASP A 16 -6.20 -8.96 -1.90
CA ASP A 16 -6.07 -9.09 -0.44
C ASP A 16 -4.65 -9.51 0.02
N ASN A 17 -3.78 -9.95 -0.90
CA ASN A 17 -2.40 -10.27 -0.59
C ASN A 17 -1.51 -9.02 -0.52
N LEU A 18 -1.97 -7.88 -1.03
CA LEU A 18 -1.18 -6.65 -1.09
C LEU A 18 -1.67 -5.62 -0.07
N LYS A 19 -0.75 -5.08 0.72
CA LYS A 19 -1.06 -4.04 1.72
C LYS A 19 -0.05 -2.91 1.72
N ILE A 20 -0.54 -1.67 1.57
CA ILE A 20 0.32 -0.47 1.69
C ILE A 20 0.23 0.11 3.10
N ILE A 21 1.30 -0.03 3.87
CA ILE A 21 1.48 0.55 5.20
C ILE A 21 2.22 1.89 5.15
N ASN A 22 1.82 2.81 6.02
CA ASN A 22 2.47 4.10 6.19
C ASN A 22 3.51 3.98 7.32
N VAL A 23 4.77 4.24 7.00
CA VAL A 23 5.90 4.21 7.93
C VAL A 23 6.27 5.65 8.26
N HIS A 24 5.95 6.07 9.48
CA HIS A 24 6.20 7.44 9.92
C HIS A 24 7.70 7.75 9.92
N GLY A 25 8.11 8.78 9.17
CA GLY A 25 9.51 9.17 9.03
C GLY A 25 10.29 8.46 7.91
N GLU A 26 9.74 7.39 7.31
CA GLU A 26 10.38 6.66 6.21
C GLU A 26 9.56 6.62 4.90
N GLY A 27 8.25 6.84 4.96
CA GLY A 27 7.37 6.88 3.78
C GLY A 27 6.34 5.75 3.75
N PHE A 28 6.23 5.04 2.63
CA PHE A 28 5.23 3.98 2.44
C PHE A 28 5.92 2.65 2.09
N ARG A 29 5.44 1.55 2.67
CA ARG A 29 5.91 0.19 2.38
C ARG A 29 4.78 -0.65 1.81
N LEU A 30 5.08 -1.45 0.79
CA LEU A 30 4.17 -2.46 0.24
C LEU A 30 4.55 -3.81 0.86
N GLU A 31 3.59 -4.45 1.52
CA GLU A 31 3.71 -5.82 2.01
C GLU A 31 2.92 -6.76 1.10
N VAL A 32 3.52 -7.92 0.83
CA VAL A 32 2.90 -9.04 0.11
C VAL A 32 2.76 -10.18 1.11
N LYS A 33 1.55 -10.72 1.28
CA LYS A 33 1.35 -11.95 2.04
C LYS A 33 1.73 -13.14 1.18
N ASP A 34 2.93 -13.68 1.41
CA ASP A 34 3.24 -15.04 0.99
C ASP A 34 2.70 -16.02 2.02
N SER A 35 1.92 -17.00 1.56
CA SER A 35 1.42 -18.13 2.37
C SER A 35 2.44 -19.26 2.44
#